data_AF-A0A5C6YQK2-F1
#
_entry.id   AF-A0A5C6YQK2-F1
#
_cell.length_a   1.000
_cell.length_b   1.000
_cell.length_c   1.000
_cell.angle_alpha   90.00
_cell.angle_beta   90.00
_cell.angle_gamma   90.00
#
_symmetry.space_group_name_H-M   'P 1'
#
loop_
_entity.id
_entity.type
_entity.pdbx_description
1 polymer ?
#
loop_
_entity_poly.entity_id
_entity_poly.type
_entity_poly.pdbx_seq_one_letter_code
_entity_poly.pdbx_strand_id
1 'polypeptide(L)'
;MKDQSRKRHIAKTITWRIVGTIDTILLSWLITGNPITGLKIGFAEVVTKMVLYYFHERIWFGINLSEKGIIHESRKRHILKSFTWRGVGTLDTMLLSWLITGNPMTGLKIGLSELLTKMFLYYLHERVWYRTNYGLPNRK
;
A
#
# COMPACT_ATOMS: atom_id res chain seq x y z
N MET A 1 -9.84 8.99 28.04
CA MET A 1 -10.41 7.74 27.47
C MET A 1 -9.33 7.03 26.66
N LYS A 2 -8.88 5.84 27.05
CA LYS A 2 -7.96 5.04 26.23
C LYS A 2 -8.69 4.67 24.94
N ASP A 3 -8.14 5.07 23.80
CA ASP A 3 -8.66 4.73 22.49
C ASP A 3 -8.60 3.20 22.29
N GLN A 4 -9.70 2.53 22.62
CA GLN A 4 -9.82 1.06 22.61
C GLN A 4 -9.56 0.46 21.21
N SER A 5 -9.63 1.29 20.16
CA SER A 5 -9.48 0.89 18.76
C SER A 5 -8.02 0.67 18.31
N ARG A 6 -7.01 1.17 19.05
CA ARG A 6 -5.59 1.12 18.63
C ARG A 6 -5.11 -0.30 18.33
N LYS A 7 -5.48 -1.27 19.18
CA LYS A 7 -5.11 -2.69 18.99
C LYS A 7 -5.67 -3.26 17.69
N ARG A 8 -6.92 -2.89 17.35
CA ARG A 8 -7.57 -3.29 16.09
C ARG A 8 -6.88 -2.66 14.89
N HIS A 9 -6.55 -1.37 14.94
CA HIS A 9 -5.89 -0.68 13.83
C HIS A 9 -4.48 -1.22 13.53
N ILE A 10 -3.69 -1.51 14.57
CA ILE A 10 -2.37 -2.13 14.40
C ILE A 10 -2.52 -3.52 13.76
N ALA A 11 -3.43 -4.35 14.27
CA ALA A 11 -3.67 -5.68 13.73
C ALA A 11 -4.16 -5.65 12.27
N LYS A 12 -5.07 -4.72 11.93
CA LYS A 12 -5.53 -4.50 10.55
C LYS A 12 -4.38 -4.12 9.61
N THR A 13 -3.49 -3.24 10.06
CA THR A 13 -2.31 -2.83 9.27
C THR A 13 -1.38 -4.02 9.04
N ILE A 14 -1.03 -4.78 10.08
CA ILE A 14 -0.13 -5.94 9.95
C ILE A 14 -0.74 -6.99 9.01
N THR A 15 -2.01 -7.35 9.23
CA THR A 15 -2.71 -8.34 8.39
C THR A 15 -2.82 -7.88 6.94
N TRP A 16 -3.10 -6.60 6.69
CA TRP A 16 -3.13 -6.07 5.33
C TRP A 16 -1.76 -6.11 4.65
N ARG A 17 -0.69 -5.79 5.38
CA ARG A 17 0.69 -5.86 4.83
C ARG A 17 1.05 -7.28 4.42
N ILE A 18 0.71 -8.27 5.24
CA ILE A 18 0.96 -9.68 4.91
C ILE A 18 0.18 -10.08 3.65
N VAL A 19 -1.13 -9.81 3.60
CA VAL A 19 -1.97 -10.17 2.45
C VAL A 19 -1.50 -9.47 1.17
N GLY A 20 -1.22 -8.17 1.24
CA GLY A 20 -0.78 -7.39 0.09
C GLY A 20 0.58 -7.80 -0.44
N THR A 21 1.53 -8.16 0.42
CA THR A 21 2.86 -8.64 -0.01
C THR A 21 2.77 -10.04 -0.63
N ILE A 22 1.95 -10.93 -0.06
CA ILE A 22 1.71 -12.26 -0.64
C ILE A 22 1.08 -12.13 -2.02
N ASP A 23 0.09 -11.24 -2.18
CA ASP A 23 -0.55 -10.98 -3.48
C ASP A 23 0.46 -10.55 -4.55
N THR A 24 1.34 -9.58 -4.26
CA THR A 24 2.39 -9.20 -5.21
C THR A 24 3.28 -10.40 -5.56
N ILE A 25 3.78 -11.15 -4.58
CA ILE A 25 4.68 -12.28 -4.83
C ILE A 25 4.00 -13.32 -5.73
N LEU A 26 2.74 -13.65 -5.44
CA LEU A 26 1.97 -14.63 -6.21
C LEU A 26 1.67 -14.12 -7.62
N LEU A 27 1.26 -12.87 -7.79
CA LEU A 27 1.01 -12.29 -9.11
C LEU A 27 2.28 -12.21 -9.94
N SER A 28 3.38 -11.73 -9.34
CA SER A 28 4.66 -11.68 -10.00
C SER A 28 5.16 -13.08 -10.37
N TRP A 29 4.98 -14.08 -9.52
CA TRP A 29 5.29 -15.48 -9.87
C TRP A 29 4.42 -15.97 -11.02
N LEU A 30 3.09 -15.80 -10.95
CA LEU A 30 2.16 -16.24 -11.98
C LEU A 30 2.48 -15.64 -13.35
N ILE A 31 2.80 -14.35 -13.40
CA ILE A 31 3.07 -13.63 -14.64
C ILE A 31 4.47 -13.95 -15.21
N THR A 32 5.46 -14.12 -14.34
CA THR A 32 6.86 -14.38 -14.77
C THR A 32 7.18 -15.86 -14.94
N GLY A 33 6.36 -16.75 -14.39
CA GLY A 33 6.62 -18.19 -14.32
C GLY A 33 7.73 -18.59 -13.34
N ASN A 34 8.37 -17.64 -12.64
CA ASN A 34 9.50 -17.91 -11.76
C ASN A 34 9.25 -17.39 -10.33
N PRO A 35 9.21 -18.27 -9.31
CA PRO A 35 8.95 -17.87 -7.93
C PRO A 35 10.07 -17.00 -7.32
N ILE A 36 11.31 -17.17 -7.75
CA ILE A 36 12.46 -16.36 -7.30
C ILE A 36 12.28 -14.91 -7.76
N THR A 37 11.80 -14.71 -8.99
CA THR A 37 11.51 -13.37 -9.53
C THR A 37 10.37 -12.71 -8.75
N GLY A 38 9.31 -13.45 -8.43
CA GLY A 38 8.21 -12.94 -7.61
C GLY A 38 8.65 -12.52 -6.21
N LEU A 39 9.51 -13.30 -5.57
CA LEU A 39 10.08 -12.96 -4.26
C LEU A 39 10.96 -11.71 -4.33
N LYS A 40 11.81 -11.59 -5.36
CA LYS A 40 12.64 -10.39 -5.58
C LYS A 40 11.80 -9.12 -5.73
N ILE A 41 10.72 -9.19 -6.53
CA ILE A 41 9.82 -8.06 -6.73
C ILE A 41 9.10 -7.71 -5.42
N GLY A 42 8.53 -8.70 -4.73
CA GLY A 42 7.82 -8.46 -3.47
C GLY A 42 8.71 -7.86 -2.38
N PHE A 43 9.96 -8.33 -2.26
CA PHE A 43 10.91 -7.76 -1.30
C PHE A 43 11.35 -6.34 -1.69
N ALA A 44 11.67 -6.12 -2.97
CA ALA A 44 12.03 -4.81 -3.48
C ALA A 44 10.90 -3.79 -3.23
N GLU A 45 9.64 -4.16 -3.54
CA GLU A 45 8.45 -3.33 -3.34
C GLU A 45 8.31 -2.86 -1.88
N VAL A 46 8.54 -3.76 -0.92
CA VAL A 46 8.43 -3.42 0.51
C VAL A 46 9.45 -2.36 0.89
N VAL A 47 10.70 -2.52 0.45
CA VAL A 47 11.79 -1.60 0.77
C VAL A 47 11.59 -0.26 0.07
N THR A 48 11.31 -0.26 -1.23
CA THR A 48 11.13 0.97 -2.01
C THR A 48 9.91 1.75 -1.56
N LYS A 49 8.76 1.10 -1.33
CA LYS A 49 7.55 1.81 -0.88
C LYS A 49 7.72 2.42 0.50
N MET A 50 8.52 1.84 1.40
CA MET A 50 8.85 2.48 2.67
C MET A 50 9.62 3.80 2.44
N VAL A 51 10.66 3.76 1.60
CA VAL A 51 11.49 4.93 1.28
C VAL A 51 10.68 6.00 0.54
N LEU A 52 9.95 5.61 -0.50
CA LEU A 52 9.12 6.51 -1.30
C LEU A 52 8.00 7.13 -0.46
N TYR A 53 7.38 6.37 0.43
CA TYR A 53 6.34 6.90 1.30
C TYR A 53 6.89 7.95 2.26
N TYR A 54 8.08 7.71 2.83
CA TYR A 54 8.76 8.70 3.65
C TYR A 54 9.02 10.00 2.88
N PHE A 55 9.60 9.93 1.68
CA PHE A 55 9.83 11.12 0.86
C PHE A 55 8.53 11.81 0.43
N HIS A 56 7.49 11.05 0.09
CA HIS A 56 6.17 11.57 -0.24
C HIS A 56 5.59 12.39 0.92
N GLU A 57 5.63 11.87 2.14
CA GLU A 57 5.21 12.59 3.33
C GLU A 57 6.08 13.84 3.60
N ARG A 58 7.40 13.76 3.41
CA ARG A 58 8.31 14.90 3.59
C ARG A 58 8.04 16.02 2.59
N ILE A 59 7.78 15.69 1.32
CA ILE A 59 7.39 16.66 0.29
C ILE A 59 6.04 17.30 0.65
N TRP A 60 5.05 16.49 1.04
CA TRP A 60 3.74 16.97 1.48
C TRP A 60 3.75 17.73 2.81
N PHE A 61 4.80 17.58 3.61
CA PHE A 61 5.05 18.39 4.79
C PHE A 61 5.68 19.73 4.39
N GLY A 62 6.68 19.72 3.51
CA GLY A 62 7.37 20.92 3.02
C GLY A 62 6.47 21.88 2.25
N ILE A 63 5.56 21.35 1.40
CA ILE A 63 4.56 22.15 0.67
C ILE A 63 3.55 22.82 1.64
N ASN A 64 3.44 22.30 2.87
CA ASN A 64 2.45 22.73 3.85
C ASN A 64 2.98 23.76 4.86
N LEU A 65 4.19 24.31 4.65
CA LEU A 65 4.61 25.52 5.34
C LEU A 65 3.87 26.72 4.74
N SER A 66 2.72 27.07 5.33
CA SER A 66 2.27 28.46 5.29
C SER A 66 3.33 29.34 5.96
N GLU A 67 3.51 30.60 5.55
CA GLU A 67 4.47 31.56 6.15
C GLU A 67 4.40 31.65 7.69
N LYS A 68 3.31 31.15 8.31
CA LYS A 68 3.08 31.12 9.76
C LYS A 68 3.26 29.75 10.44
N GLY A 69 3.68 28.70 9.73
CA GLY A 69 3.96 27.37 10.32
C GLY A 69 2.74 26.58 10.82
N ILE A 70 1.51 26.97 10.45
CA ILE A 70 0.28 26.30 10.88
C ILE A 70 -0.15 25.26 9.83
N ILE A 71 -0.22 23.99 10.24
CA ILE A 71 -0.70 22.88 9.41
C ILE A 71 -2.23 22.91 9.40
N HIS A 72 -2.85 23.28 8.28
CA HIS A 72 -4.29 23.11 8.09
C HIS A 72 -4.60 21.71 7.53
N GLU A 73 -5.34 20.89 8.28
CA GLU A 73 -5.88 19.62 7.78
C GLU A 73 -7.10 19.88 6.87
N SER A 74 -6.84 20.04 5.57
CA SER A 74 -7.90 20.18 4.56
C SER A 74 -8.30 18.81 3.99
N ARG A 75 -9.60 18.50 3.92
CA ARG A 75 -10.13 17.27 3.26
C ARG A 75 -9.58 17.09 1.85
N LYS A 76 -9.37 18.19 1.10
CA LYS A 76 -8.80 18.19 -0.25
C LYS A 76 -7.37 17.61 -0.26
N ARG A 77 -6.57 17.89 0.77
CA ARG A 77 -5.20 17.37 0.92
C ARG A 77 -5.18 15.86 1.09
N HIS A 78 -6.04 15.29 1.94
CA HIS A 78 -6.07 13.83 2.15
C HIS A 78 -6.46 13.07 0.87
N ILE A 79 -7.38 13.61 0.09
CA ILE A 79 -7.76 13.06 -1.21
C ILE A 79 -6.58 13.12 -2.19
N LEU A 80 -5.92 14.28 -2.31
CA LEU A 80 -4.75 14.45 -3.18
C LEU A 80 -3.56 13.58 -2.77
N LYS A 81 -3.27 13.47 -1.46
CA LYS A 81 -2.23 12.57 -0.94
C LYS A 81 -2.51 11.11 -1.30
N SER A 82 -3.76 10.69 -1.21
CA SER A 82 -4.16 9.31 -1.56
C SER A 82 -4.00 9.04 -3.06
N PHE A 83 -4.41 9.98 -3.91
CA PHE A 83 -4.29 9.85 -5.36
C PHE A 83 -2.82 9.86 -5.81
N THR A 84 -2.02 10.80 -5.30
CA THR A 84 -0.58 10.87 -5.60
C THR A 84 0.16 9.63 -5.13
N TRP A 85 -0.16 9.10 -3.95
CA TRP A 85 0.44 7.85 -3.47
C TRP A 85 0.07 6.64 -4.33
N ARG A 86 -1.17 6.55 -4.81
CA ARG A 86 -1.60 5.49 -5.74
C ARG A 86 -0.82 5.56 -7.05
N GLY A 87 -0.57 6.76 -7.58
CA GLY A 87 0.26 6.94 -8.78
C GLY A 87 1.70 6.51 -8.55
N VAL A 88 2.36 7.09 -7.54
CA VAL A 88 3.78 6.80 -7.22
C VAL A 88 4.00 5.33 -6.91
N GLY A 89 3.15 4.71 -6.07
CA GLY A 89 3.31 3.31 -5.69
C GLY A 89 3.07 2.33 -6.83
N THR A 90 2.17 2.64 -7.78
CA THR A 90 1.94 1.79 -8.95
C THR A 90 3.10 1.88 -9.93
N LEU A 91 3.58 3.11 -10.17
CA LEU A 91 4.74 3.33 -11.03
C LEU A 91 5.99 2.64 -10.47
N ASP A 92 6.19 2.68 -9.16
CA ASP A 92 7.28 1.96 -8.50
C ASP A 92 7.22 0.45 -8.76
N THR A 93 6.06 -0.19 -8.53
CA THR A 93 5.89 -1.63 -8.86
C THR A 93 6.20 -1.91 -10.33
N MET A 94 5.70 -1.09 -11.26
CA MET A 94 5.92 -1.28 -12.70
C MET A 94 7.40 -1.16 -13.06
N LEU A 95 8.09 -0.15 -12.53
CA LEU A 95 9.51 0.09 -12.78
C LEU A 95 10.37 -1.01 -12.17
N LEU A 96 10.13 -1.41 -10.92
CA LEU A 96 10.86 -2.51 -10.28
C LEU A 96 10.66 -3.82 -11.01
N SER A 97 9.42 -4.11 -11.36
CA SER A 97 9.09 -5.33 -12.12
C SER A 97 9.76 -5.31 -13.49
N TRP A 98 9.81 -4.17 -14.18
CA TRP A 98 10.56 -4.03 -15.43
C TRP A 98 12.06 -4.24 -15.22
N LEU A 99 12.67 -3.56 -14.25
CA LEU A 99 14.11 -3.67 -13.97
C LEU A 99 14.52 -5.10 -13.62
N ILE A 100 13.71 -5.82 -12.85
CA ILE A 100 14.01 -7.19 -12.41
C ILE A 100 13.79 -8.19 -13.55
N THR A 101 12.76 -8.00 -14.37
CA THR A 101 12.39 -8.96 -15.44
C THR A 101 13.03 -8.65 -16.78
N GLY A 102 13.58 -7.44 -16.97
CA GLY A 102 14.08 -6.94 -18.25
C GLY A 102 12.99 -6.59 -19.27
N ASN A 103 11.71 -6.81 -18.96
CA ASN A 103 10.60 -6.63 -19.91
C ASN A 103 9.55 -5.63 -19.39
N PRO A 104 9.34 -4.49 -20.08
CA PRO A 104 8.39 -3.46 -19.63
C PRO A 104 6.93 -3.93 -19.69
N MET A 105 6.59 -4.84 -20.62
CA MET A 105 5.24 -5.42 -20.71
C MET A 105 4.91 -6.27 -19.48
N THR A 106 5.89 -7.01 -18.96
CA THR A 106 5.75 -7.79 -17.73
C THR A 106 5.53 -6.87 -16.53
N GLY A 107 6.29 -5.78 -16.45
CA GLY A 107 6.12 -4.78 -15.39
C GLY A 107 4.75 -4.10 -15.42
N LEU A 108 4.25 -3.75 -16.60
CA LEU A 108 2.91 -3.20 -16.78
C LEU A 108 1.83 -4.20 -16.35
N LYS A 109 1.93 -5.47 -16.76
CA LYS A 109 0.99 -6.53 -16.35
C LYS A 109 0.94 -6.68 -14.83
N ILE A 110 2.11 -6.76 -14.18
CA ILE A 110 2.19 -6.89 -12.72
C ILE A 110 1.58 -5.66 -12.04
N GLY A 111 1.94 -4.44 -12.47
CA GLY A 111 1.42 -3.22 -11.86
C GLY A 111 -0.09 -3.06 -12.01
N LEU A 112 -0.64 -3.37 -13.18
CA LEU A 112 -2.09 -3.33 -13.40
C LEU A 112 -2.84 -4.42 -12.63
N SER A 113 -2.31 -5.65 -12.64
CA SER A 113 -2.88 -6.75 -11.86
C SER A 113 -2.90 -6.42 -10.38
N GLU A 114 -1.77 -5.94 -9.84
CA GLU A 114 -1.65 -5.52 -8.44
C GLU A 114 -2.70 -4.46 -8.08
N LEU A 115 -2.91 -3.46 -8.94
CA LEU A 115 -3.84 -2.37 -8.68
C LEU A 115 -5.29 -2.90 -8.55
N LEU A 116 -5.68 -3.82 -9.41
CA LEU A 116 -7.02 -4.44 -9.40
C LEU A 116 -7.19 -5.43 -8.25
N THR A 117 -6.22 -6.33 -8.03
CA THR A 117 -6.29 -7.35 -6.98
C THR A 117 -6.25 -6.73 -5.60
N LYS A 118 -5.36 -5.77 -5.34
CA LYS A 118 -5.29 -5.10 -4.03
C LYS A 118 -6.56 -4.32 -3.73
N MET A 119 -7.25 -3.75 -4.73
CA MET A 119 -8.55 -3.13 -4.50
C MET A 119 -9.60 -4.16 -4.03
N PHE A 120 -9.67 -5.31 -4.72
CA PHE A 120 -10.61 -6.38 -4.36
C PHE A 120 -10.27 -7.03 -3.00
N LEU A 121 -9.01 -7.39 -2.78
CA LEU A 121 -8.52 -7.99 -1.55
C LEU A 121 -8.68 -7.05 -0.36
N TYR A 122 -8.45 -5.75 -0.54
CA TYR A 122 -8.66 -4.78 0.53
C TYR A 122 -10.13 -4.72 0.96
N TYR A 123 -11.04 -4.72 -0.01
CA TYR A 123 -12.46 -4.79 0.28
C TYR A 123 -12.80 -6.07 1.06
N LEU A 124 -12.36 -7.24 0.61
CA LEU A 124 -12.59 -8.50 1.32
C LEU A 124 -12.00 -8.49 2.72
N HIS A 125 -10.77 -7.99 2.88
CA HIS A 125 -10.09 -7.86 4.17
C HIS A 125 -10.92 -7.00 5.13
N GLU A 126 -11.42 -5.86 4.69
CA GLU A 126 -12.33 -5.02 5.50
C GLU A 126 -13.63 -5.74 5.84
N ARG A 127 -14.22 -6.50 4.92
CA ARG A 127 -15.46 -7.27 5.19
C ARG A 127 -15.24 -8.37 6.23
N VAL A 128 -14.09 -9.06 6.19
CA VAL A 128 -13.71 -10.06 7.19
C VAL A 128 -13.48 -9.40 8.56
N TRP A 129 -12.75 -8.29 8.58
CA TRP A 129 -12.54 -7.52 9.81
C TRP A 129 -13.84 -6.94 10.37
N TYR A 130 -14.78 -6.55 9.51
CA TYR A 130 -16.09 -6.10 9.93
C TYR A 130 -16.87 -7.19 10.66
N ARG A 131 -16.67 -8.47 10.36
CA ARG A 131 -17.29 -9.59 11.09
C ARG A 131 -16.62 -9.89 12.44
N THR A 132 -15.45 -9.31 12.69
CA THR A 132 -14.63 -9.61 13.87
C THR A 132 -14.77 -8.52 14.94
N ASN A 133 -15.05 -8.90 16.19
CA ASN A 133 -15.20 -7.97 17.32
C ASN A 133 -13.88 -7.61 18.03
N TYR A 134 -12.75 -8.08 17.51
CA TYR A 134 -11.43 -7.82 18.09
C TYR A 134 -11.15 -6.32 18.25
N GLY A 135 -10.78 -5.92 19.47
CA GLY A 135 -10.47 -4.53 19.84
C GLY A 135 -11.68 -3.60 19.88
N LEU A 136 -12.91 -4.13 19.94
CA LEU A 136 -14.14 -3.35 20.16
C LEU A 136 -14.77 -3.73 21.52
N PRO A 137 -15.28 -2.75 22.30
CA PRO A 137 -15.79 -2.97 23.66
C PRO A 137 -17.19 -3.62 23.70
N ASN A 138 -17.39 -4.73 22.99
CA ASN A 138 -18.66 -5.41 22.71
C ASN A 138 -19.46 -4.80 21.56
N ARG A 139 -19.65 -5.61 20.52
CA ARG A 139 -20.72 -5.44 19.56
C ARG A 139 -21.85 -6.36 20.04
N LYS A 140 -23.02 -5.79 20.38
CA LYS A 140 -24.22 -6.59 20.62
C LYS A 140 -24.52 -7.46 19.41
#